data_AF-A0A7S3ZRK3-F1
#
_entry.id   AF-A0A7S3ZRK3-F1
#
_cell.length_a   1.000
_cell.length_b   1.000
_cell.length_c   1.000
_cell.angle_alpha   90.00
_cell.angle_beta   90.00
_cell.angle_gamma   90.00
#
_symmetry.space_group_name_H-M   'P 1'
#
loop_
_entity.id
_entity.type
_entity.pdbx_description
1 polymer ?
#
loop_
_entity_poly.entity_id
_entity_poly.type
_entity_poly.pdbx_seq_one_letter_code
_entity_poly.pdbx_strand_id
1 'polypeptide(L)'
;GIIGAALFGRAAAQVGSWQTLAGYMSASDVEQHSKIDLDMQEFEDKVGEYDTNANWITEAMFIYENGGNGLCVTANENGIGCEVGWPRGNSLKATSIRTLKGFAIKDYSTDKLTGADGGKYGEQLPPIYTAYWAANGYSATEAAFWADTFITKDYSATVKPSGWNQLIKKGANYQAVWMYVLHELEDAIGDCYAGDIYANDGTPTGGAPHAWDEGWAFYAGSQVAATAAGAVTDDGTLIWELAEKRGKGFDTTHSTGPATVNVKLLAKFIEGRDLIIAGKCAEAESLVDPIRAQMTVPLVQGTLNYALKAADPANAISACVVDAGKNAMTASDDCVESWADAWAFAAAVLPQVAECDWGAAETIRYNLDIEAAAPVQGGFYSVKSAIESTYRCLGITCADVGAYPGTMPCSEPDDDDDDDDDDDLLDG
;
A
#
# COMPACT_ATOMS: atom_id res chain seq x y z
N GLY A 1 47.28 -20.15 29.76
CA GLY A 1 45.82 -20.33 29.80
C GLY A 1 45.17 -18.97 29.80
N ILE A 2 44.41 -18.71 28.75
CA ILE A 2 43.32 -17.73 28.64
C ILE A 2 43.72 -16.24 28.68
N ILE A 3 43.95 -15.70 27.49
CA ILE A 3 43.89 -14.28 27.17
C ILE A 3 42.41 -13.87 27.21
N GLY A 4 42.06 -12.92 28.07
CA GLY A 4 40.72 -12.34 28.13
C GLY A 4 40.46 -11.45 26.92
N ALA A 5 39.64 -11.92 25.99
CA ALA A 5 39.07 -11.11 24.94
C ALA A 5 37.97 -10.22 25.54
N ALA A 6 38.25 -8.93 25.66
CA ALA A 6 37.22 -7.95 25.93
C ALA A 6 36.34 -7.81 24.67
N LEU A 7 35.13 -8.36 24.70
CA LEU A 7 34.06 -7.98 23.77
C LEU A 7 33.73 -6.51 24.00
N PHE A 8 34.28 -5.63 23.17
CA PHE A 8 33.68 -4.32 22.97
C PHE A 8 32.45 -4.51 22.09
N GLY A 9 31.28 -4.63 22.73
CA GLY A 9 30.03 -4.35 22.06
C GLY A 9 30.08 -2.89 21.59
N ARG A 10 30.25 -2.67 20.30
CA ARG A 10 30.00 -1.36 19.70
C ARG A 10 28.50 -1.13 19.80
N ALA A 11 28.07 -0.34 20.78
CA ALA A 11 26.85 0.41 20.64
C ALA A 11 27.06 1.28 19.39
N ALA A 12 26.36 0.98 18.30
CA ALA A 12 26.35 1.83 17.13
C ALA A 12 25.83 3.19 17.60
N ALA A 13 26.69 4.20 17.55
CA ALA A 13 26.28 5.56 17.82
C ALA A 13 25.29 5.95 16.71
N GLN A 14 24.07 6.32 17.11
CA GLN A 14 23.05 6.86 16.23
C GLN A 14 23.63 8.10 15.54
N VAL A 15 23.84 8.04 14.22
CA VAL A 15 24.52 9.10 13.48
C VAL A 15 23.45 9.99 12.87
N GLY A 16 23.26 11.19 13.43
CA GLY A 16 22.30 12.19 12.93
C GLY A 16 20.83 11.80 13.12
N SER A 17 19.98 12.79 13.36
CA SER A 17 18.52 12.63 13.29
C SER A 17 18.02 13.64 12.27
N TRP A 18 17.36 13.18 11.22
CA TRP A 18 16.73 14.08 10.26
C TRP A 18 15.28 14.30 10.64
N GLN A 19 14.35 13.69 9.92
CA GLN A 19 12.92 13.83 10.15
C GLN A 19 12.45 12.77 11.15
N THR A 20 11.38 13.08 11.88
CA THR A 20 10.60 12.08 12.60
C THR A 20 9.20 12.08 12.01
N LEU A 21 8.79 10.95 11.42
CA LEU A 21 7.49 10.77 10.77
C LEU A 21 6.75 9.65 11.48
N ALA A 22 5.64 9.97 12.15
CA ALA A 22 4.84 9.00 12.91
C ALA A 22 5.66 8.13 13.89
N GLY A 23 6.68 8.71 14.55
CA GLY A 23 7.54 8.04 15.52
C GLY A 23 8.78 7.37 14.93
N TYR A 24 8.90 7.26 13.61
CA TYR A 24 10.11 6.77 12.95
C TYR A 24 11.10 7.91 12.75
N MET A 25 12.34 7.75 13.24
CA MET A 25 13.40 8.73 13.03
C MET A 25 14.32 8.28 11.90
N SER A 26 14.35 8.98 10.78
CA SER A 26 15.16 8.58 9.63
C SER A 26 16.66 8.73 9.90
N ALA A 27 17.46 7.90 9.24
CA ALA A 27 18.92 7.99 9.23
C ALA A 27 19.45 8.91 8.13
N SER A 28 18.62 9.19 7.11
CA SER A 28 18.89 10.01 5.94
C SER A 28 17.85 11.12 5.77
N ASP A 29 18.14 12.10 4.90
CA ASP A 29 17.22 13.20 4.59
C ASP A 29 16.14 12.75 3.60
N VAL A 30 14.94 12.47 4.11
CA VAL A 30 13.79 12.05 3.30
C VAL A 30 12.65 13.07 3.32
N GLU A 31 12.93 14.34 3.64
CA GLU A 31 11.89 15.36 3.71
C GLU A 31 11.14 15.51 2.38
N GLN A 32 11.87 15.62 1.27
CA GLN A 32 11.25 15.76 -0.05
C GLN A 32 10.48 14.51 -0.48
N HIS A 33 10.93 13.33 -0.07
CA HIS A 33 10.24 12.06 -0.32
C HIS A 33 8.88 12.04 0.38
N SER A 34 8.84 12.43 1.66
CA SER A 34 7.61 12.44 2.45
C SER A 34 6.51 13.35 1.88
N LYS A 35 6.88 14.40 1.12
CA LYS A 35 5.96 15.39 0.53
C LYS A 35 5.17 14.89 -0.68
N ILE A 36 5.34 13.63 -1.10
CA ILE A 36 4.47 13.04 -2.13
C ILE A 36 3.01 12.96 -1.68
N ASP A 37 2.78 12.96 -0.36
CA ASP A 37 1.44 13.02 0.23
C ASP A 37 0.69 14.31 -0.09
N LEU A 38 1.39 15.42 -0.28
CA LEU A 38 0.78 16.69 -0.70
C LEU A 38 0.34 16.65 -2.16
N ASP A 39 1.10 15.97 -3.03
CA ASP A 39 0.66 15.70 -4.41
C ASP A 39 -0.56 14.76 -4.40
N MET A 40 -0.56 13.74 -3.52
CA MET A 40 -1.72 12.88 -3.31
C MET A 40 -2.93 13.67 -2.82
N GLN A 41 -2.79 14.56 -1.83
CA GLN A 41 -3.87 15.39 -1.30
C GLN A 41 -4.47 16.28 -2.39
N GLU A 42 -3.64 17.01 -3.14
CA GLU A 42 -4.13 17.88 -4.22
C GLU A 42 -4.84 17.05 -5.31
N PHE A 43 -4.34 15.85 -5.59
CA PHE A 43 -5.01 14.91 -6.48
C PHE A 43 -6.36 14.46 -5.92
N GLU A 44 -6.46 14.03 -4.66
CA GLU A 44 -7.72 13.62 -4.03
C GLU A 44 -8.74 14.76 -3.99
N ASP A 45 -8.31 15.97 -3.62
CA ASP A 45 -9.14 17.16 -3.59
C ASP A 45 -9.71 17.45 -4.98
N LYS A 46 -8.86 17.41 -6.00
CA LYS A 46 -9.28 17.69 -7.38
C LYS A 46 -10.23 16.62 -7.92
N VAL A 47 -9.96 15.37 -7.59
CA VAL A 47 -10.83 14.23 -7.91
C VAL A 47 -12.18 14.33 -7.17
N GLY A 48 -12.18 14.89 -5.96
CA GLY A 48 -13.38 15.16 -5.17
C GLY A 48 -14.32 16.19 -5.77
N GLU A 49 -13.86 17.04 -6.70
CA GLU A 49 -14.70 18.03 -7.40
C GLU A 49 -15.58 17.43 -8.51
N TYR A 50 -15.72 16.11 -8.59
CA TYR A 50 -16.39 15.39 -9.69
C TYR A 50 -17.83 15.85 -9.96
N ASP A 51 -18.52 16.41 -8.96
CA ASP A 51 -19.90 16.85 -9.01
C ASP A 51 -20.06 18.35 -9.34
N THR A 52 -18.98 19.12 -9.25
CA THR A 52 -18.99 20.60 -9.27
C THR A 52 -18.07 21.19 -10.33
N ASN A 53 -17.04 20.46 -10.78
CA ASN A 53 -16.09 20.90 -11.79
C ASN A 53 -16.10 19.98 -13.01
N ALA A 54 -16.52 20.49 -14.18
CA ALA A 54 -16.53 19.70 -15.41
C ALA A 54 -15.14 19.26 -15.91
N ASN A 55 -14.06 19.90 -15.43
CA ASN A 55 -12.68 19.60 -15.80
C ASN A 55 -11.93 18.78 -14.75
N TRP A 56 -12.63 18.26 -13.72
CA TRP A 56 -12.01 17.56 -12.59
C TRP A 56 -11.02 16.47 -13.02
N ILE A 57 -11.32 15.70 -14.07
CA ILE A 57 -10.44 14.65 -14.60
C ILE A 57 -9.16 15.25 -15.16
N THR A 58 -9.27 16.24 -16.07
CA THR A 58 -8.12 16.85 -16.72
C THR A 58 -7.20 17.50 -15.70
N GLU A 59 -7.77 18.21 -14.72
CA GLU A 59 -7.01 18.88 -13.67
C GLU A 59 -6.38 17.87 -12.70
N ALA A 60 -7.09 16.80 -12.34
CA ALA A 60 -6.57 15.74 -11.49
C ALA A 60 -5.43 14.97 -12.18
N MET A 61 -5.61 14.60 -13.45
CA MET A 61 -4.57 13.93 -14.23
C MET A 61 -3.34 14.81 -14.41
N PHE A 62 -3.50 16.13 -14.55
CA PHE A 62 -2.35 17.03 -14.58
C PHE A 62 -1.47 16.91 -13.32
N ILE A 63 -2.09 16.83 -12.12
CA ILE A 63 -1.38 16.62 -10.85
C ILE A 63 -0.74 15.23 -10.79
N TYR A 64 -1.50 14.19 -11.12
CA TYR A 64 -1.01 12.81 -11.15
C TYR A 64 0.24 12.65 -12.03
N GLU A 65 0.22 13.26 -13.22
CA GLU A 65 1.27 13.14 -14.22
C GLU A 65 2.51 13.99 -13.92
N ASN A 66 2.32 15.21 -13.37
CA ASN A 66 3.36 16.24 -13.34
C ASN A 66 3.70 16.74 -11.93
N GLY A 67 2.98 16.30 -10.91
CA GLY A 67 3.06 16.83 -9.54
C GLY A 67 2.18 18.07 -9.33
N GLY A 68 1.98 18.43 -8.08
CA GLY A 68 1.13 19.52 -7.64
C GLY A 68 1.89 20.80 -7.27
N ASN A 69 1.45 21.45 -6.20
CA ASN A 69 1.96 22.70 -5.63
C ASN A 69 1.70 23.93 -6.53
N GLY A 70 0.67 23.89 -7.37
CA GLY A 70 0.38 24.96 -8.32
C GLY A 70 1.51 25.22 -9.34
N LEU A 71 1.34 26.27 -10.13
CA LEU A 71 2.22 26.55 -11.27
C LEU A 71 3.31 27.57 -10.95
N CYS A 72 4.49 27.38 -11.52
CA CYS A 72 5.57 28.37 -11.45
C CYS A 72 5.16 29.66 -12.17
N VAL A 73 5.33 30.81 -11.50
CA VAL A 73 5.06 32.14 -12.09
C VAL A 73 6.31 32.83 -12.61
N THR A 74 7.48 32.40 -12.13
CA THR A 74 8.81 32.72 -12.63
C THR A 74 9.60 31.43 -12.87
N ALA A 75 10.62 31.50 -13.72
CA ALA A 75 11.43 30.32 -14.03
C ALA A 75 12.26 29.88 -12.81
N ASN A 76 12.34 28.56 -12.61
CA ASN A 76 13.12 27.89 -11.58
C ASN A 76 12.70 28.23 -10.12
N GLU A 77 11.42 28.48 -9.87
CA GLU A 77 10.90 28.75 -8.51
C GLU A 77 11.10 27.61 -7.53
N ASN A 78 11.10 26.37 -8.01
CA ASN A 78 11.33 25.18 -7.18
C ASN A 78 12.82 24.81 -7.05
N GLY A 79 13.72 25.56 -7.67
CA GLY A 79 15.17 25.33 -7.59
C GLY A 79 15.71 24.18 -8.45
N ILE A 80 14.87 23.43 -9.16
CA ILE A 80 15.25 22.29 -10.00
C ILE A 80 14.89 22.47 -11.49
N GLY A 81 14.47 23.68 -11.88
CA GLY A 81 14.29 24.08 -13.27
C GLY A 81 12.84 24.16 -13.76
N CYS A 82 11.84 24.35 -12.88
CA CYS A 82 10.45 24.49 -13.37
C CYS A 82 10.30 25.67 -14.34
N GLU A 83 9.58 25.44 -15.44
CA GLU A 83 9.22 26.47 -16.40
C GLU A 83 7.95 27.23 -15.96
N VAL A 84 7.78 28.47 -16.43
CA VAL A 84 6.56 29.24 -16.14
C VAL A 84 5.33 28.50 -16.71
N GLY A 85 4.31 28.29 -15.87
CA GLY A 85 3.11 27.55 -16.22
C GLY A 85 3.20 26.03 -16.04
N TRP A 86 4.34 25.52 -15.57
CA TRP A 86 4.50 24.11 -15.15
C TRP A 86 4.43 23.96 -13.63
N PRO A 87 4.17 22.75 -13.10
CA PRO A 87 4.08 22.53 -11.67
C PRO A 87 5.35 22.92 -10.93
N ARG A 88 5.18 23.44 -9.72
CA ARG A 88 6.28 23.60 -8.77
C ARG A 88 6.73 22.24 -8.22
N GLY A 89 5.78 21.32 -8.03
CA GLY A 89 5.98 20.03 -7.37
C GLY A 89 6.01 20.18 -5.86
N ASN A 90 5.32 19.29 -5.14
CA ASN A 90 5.49 19.18 -3.69
C ASN A 90 6.68 18.28 -3.34
N SER A 91 6.83 17.15 -4.05
CA SER A 91 7.94 16.21 -3.87
C SER A 91 9.02 16.40 -4.94
N LEU A 92 10.22 16.84 -4.52
CA LEU A 92 11.32 17.12 -5.44
C LEU A 92 12.41 16.03 -5.36
N LYS A 93 12.99 15.70 -6.52
CA LYS A 93 14.29 15.06 -6.66
C LYS A 93 15.36 16.13 -6.88
N ALA A 94 16.62 15.73 -6.99
CA ALA A 94 17.72 16.67 -7.28
C ALA A 94 17.55 17.45 -8.60
N THR A 95 16.90 16.86 -9.61
CA THR A 95 16.80 17.42 -10.97
C THR A 95 15.42 17.30 -11.61
N SER A 96 14.43 16.76 -10.90
CA SER A 96 13.08 16.55 -11.42
C SER A 96 12.04 16.50 -10.31
N ILE A 97 10.76 16.61 -10.68
CA ILE A 97 9.64 16.42 -9.76
C ILE A 97 9.35 14.92 -9.65
N ARG A 98 9.13 14.42 -8.43
CA ARG A 98 8.59 13.08 -8.22
C ARG A 98 7.08 13.14 -8.38
N THR A 99 6.51 12.18 -9.11
CA THR A 99 5.08 12.19 -9.43
C THR A 99 4.44 10.85 -9.10
N LEU A 100 3.13 10.86 -8.83
CA LEU A 100 2.34 9.64 -8.61
C LEU A 100 2.39 8.74 -9.85
N LYS A 101 2.35 9.33 -11.05
CA LYS A 101 2.57 8.58 -12.29
C LYS A 101 3.94 7.92 -12.34
N GLY A 102 4.99 8.60 -11.88
CA GLY A 102 6.34 8.03 -11.81
C GLY A 102 6.40 6.74 -10.99
N PHE A 103 5.60 6.63 -9.93
CA PHE A 103 5.46 5.39 -9.17
C PHE A 103 4.66 4.33 -9.94
N ALA A 104 3.56 4.74 -10.58
CA ALA A 104 2.65 3.85 -11.29
C ALA A 104 3.25 3.24 -12.58
N ILE A 105 4.22 3.92 -13.20
CA ILE A 105 4.90 3.48 -14.42
C ILE A 105 6.32 2.96 -14.18
N LYS A 106 6.71 2.72 -12.93
CA LYS A 106 8.03 2.16 -12.60
C LYS A 106 8.19 0.81 -13.32
N ASP A 107 9.26 0.68 -14.11
CA ASP A 107 9.62 -0.57 -14.76
C ASP A 107 10.48 -1.42 -13.81
N TYR A 108 9.81 -2.26 -13.02
CA TYR A 108 10.47 -3.17 -12.08
C TYR A 108 11.28 -4.29 -12.78
N SER A 109 11.10 -4.49 -14.09
CA SER A 109 11.80 -5.54 -14.82
C SER A 109 13.26 -5.20 -15.10
N THR A 110 13.61 -3.91 -15.15
CA THR A 110 14.97 -3.43 -15.40
C THR A 110 15.83 -3.41 -14.16
N ASP A 111 15.21 -3.30 -12.99
CA ASP A 111 15.93 -3.22 -11.73
C ASP A 111 16.44 -4.62 -11.35
N LYS A 112 17.74 -4.66 -11.05
CA LYS A 112 18.48 -5.88 -10.78
C LYS A 112 19.27 -5.65 -9.50
N LEU A 113 18.65 -6.06 -8.40
CA LEU A 113 19.10 -5.87 -7.03
C LEU A 113 20.16 -6.90 -6.65
N THR A 114 21.09 -6.54 -5.77
CA THR A 114 22.13 -7.49 -5.33
C THR A 114 21.58 -8.43 -4.27
N GLY A 115 21.70 -9.74 -4.47
CA GLY A 115 21.25 -10.75 -3.50
C GLY A 115 22.37 -11.20 -2.56
N ALA A 116 22.01 -12.06 -1.60
CA ALA A 116 22.91 -12.59 -0.57
C ALA A 116 24.14 -13.35 -1.12
N ASP A 117 24.04 -13.94 -2.31
CA ASP A 117 25.14 -14.64 -2.99
C ASP A 117 26.04 -13.69 -3.80
N GLY A 118 25.75 -12.37 -3.77
CA GLY A 118 26.38 -11.36 -4.62
C GLY A 118 25.88 -11.36 -6.06
N GLY A 119 24.93 -12.24 -6.40
CA GLY A 119 24.23 -12.28 -7.67
C GLY A 119 23.19 -11.17 -7.80
N LYS A 120 22.54 -11.09 -8.96
CA LYS A 120 21.46 -10.13 -9.22
C LYS A 120 20.11 -10.82 -9.27
N TYR A 121 19.13 -10.29 -8.56
CA TYR A 121 17.73 -10.74 -8.58
C TYR A 121 16.79 -9.60 -8.99
N GLY A 122 15.56 -9.96 -9.37
CA GLY A 122 14.48 -8.99 -9.59
C GLY A 122 13.47 -9.06 -8.45
N GLU A 123 12.81 -7.95 -8.20
CA GLU A 123 11.76 -7.83 -7.20
C GLU A 123 10.66 -8.87 -7.37
N GLN A 124 10.11 -9.35 -6.24
CA GLN A 124 9.28 -10.56 -6.24
C GLN A 124 7.81 -10.29 -6.57
N LEU A 125 7.24 -9.20 -6.05
CA LEU A 125 5.82 -8.86 -6.21
C LEU A 125 5.43 -8.33 -7.60
N PRO A 126 6.19 -7.44 -8.26
CA PRO A 126 5.79 -6.89 -9.55
C PRO A 126 5.48 -7.95 -10.64
N PRO A 127 6.25 -9.06 -10.76
CA PRO A 127 5.90 -10.17 -11.65
C PRO A 127 4.54 -10.81 -11.35
N ILE A 128 4.17 -10.96 -10.07
CA ILE A 128 2.88 -11.54 -9.64
C ILE A 128 1.72 -10.64 -10.06
N TYR A 129 1.86 -9.33 -9.82
CA TYR A 129 0.88 -8.32 -10.23
C TYR A 129 0.73 -8.26 -11.75
N THR A 130 1.84 -8.22 -12.47
CA THR A 130 1.86 -8.25 -13.93
C THR A 130 1.16 -9.49 -14.48
N ALA A 131 1.46 -10.67 -13.94
CA ALA A 131 0.87 -11.93 -14.37
C ALA A 131 -0.65 -11.97 -14.11
N TYR A 132 -1.09 -11.52 -12.93
CA TYR A 132 -2.51 -11.48 -12.59
C TYR A 132 -3.31 -10.61 -13.57
N TRP A 133 -2.86 -9.38 -13.81
CA TRP A 133 -3.58 -8.46 -14.69
C TRP A 133 -3.54 -8.88 -16.15
N ALA A 134 -2.42 -9.44 -16.62
CA ALA A 134 -2.33 -10.02 -17.97
C ALA A 134 -3.34 -11.17 -18.16
N ALA A 135 -3.48 -12.05 -17.18
CA ALA A 135 -4.48 -13.12 -17.19
C ALA A 135 -5.92 -12.60 -17.13
N ASN A 136 -6.12 -11.38 -16.60
CA ASN A 136 -7.42 -10.72 -16.45
C ASN A 136 -7.70 -9.64 -17.52
N GLY A 137 -7.08 -9.78 -18.69
CA GLY A 137 -7.46 -9.04 -19.89
C GLY A 137 -6.61 -7.83 -20.23
N TYR A 138 -5.61 -7.48 -19.40
CA TYR A 138 -4.64 -6.44 -19.78
C TYR A 138 -3.71 -6.99 -20.85
N SER A 139 -3.37 -6.16 -21.84
CA SER A 139 -2.24 -6.41 -22.73
C SER A 139 -0.93 -6.46 -21.94
N ALA A 140 0.14 -6.97 -22.55
CA ALA A 140 1.44 -7.05 -21.89
C ALA A 140 1.94 -5.68 -21.38
N THR A 141 1.71 -4.59 -22.14
CA THR A 141 2.10 -3.23 -21.74
C THR A 141 1.23 -2.70 -20.60
N GLU A 142 -0.08 -2.91 -20.67
CA GLU A 142 -1.00 -2.52 -19.61
C GLU A 142 -0.71 -3.26 -18.30
N ALA A 143 -0.44 -4.56 -18.39
CA ALA A 143 -0.09 -5.39 -17.24
C ALA A 143 1.25 -5.00 -16.61
N ALA A 144 2.25 -4.61 -17.41
CA ALA A 144 3.53 -4.13 -16.90
C ALA A 144 3.40 -2.82 -16.09
N PHE A 145 2.41 -1.99 -16.43
CA PHE A 145 2.08 -0.75 -15.72
C PHE A 145 0.66 -0.82 -15.17
N TRP A 146 0.34 -1.88 -14.42
CA TRP A 146 -1.03 -2.17 -14.01
C TRP A 146 -1.67 -1.03 -13.22
N ALA A 147 -0.90 -0.37 -12.35
CA ALA A 147 -1.39 0.73 -11.53
C ALA A 147 -1.76 1.93 -12.42
N ASP A 148 -0.88 2.33 -13.34
CA ASP A 148 -1.14 3.42 -14.28
C ASP A 148 -2.32 3.09 -15.19
N THR A 149 -2.41 1.85 -15.68
CA THR A 149 -3.54 1.37 -16.49
C THR A 149 -4.85 1.50 -15.72
N PHE A 150 -4.88 1.10 -14.44
CA PHE A 150 -6.07 1.20 -13.62
C PHE A 150 -6.51 2.65 -13.39
N ILE A 151 -5.55 3.55 -13.14
CA ILE A 151 -5.77 4.97 -12.83
C ILE A 151 -6.20 5.76 -14.08
N THR A 152 -5.59 5.48 -15.22
CA THR A 152 -5.78 6.25 -16.46
C THR A 152 -6.87 5.70 -17.38
N LYS A 153 -7.44 4.53 -17.05
CA LYS A 153 -8.58 3.97 -17.78
C LYS A 153 -9.74 4.98 -17.86
N ASP A 154 -10.31 5.11 -19.06
CA ASP A 154 -11.54 5.87 -19.27
C ASP A 154 -12.75 5.05 -18.83
N TYR A 155 -13.32 5.41 -17.68
CA TYR A 155 -14.51 4.75 -17.14
C TYR A 155 -15.82 5.44 -17.56
N SER A 156 -15.80 6.49 -18.38
CA SER A 156 -16.97 7.32 -18.70
C SER A 156 -18.15 6.54 -19.27
N ALA A 157 -17.88 5.42 -19.95
CA ALA A 157 -18.89 4.56 -20.55
C ALA A 157 -19.46 3.51 -19.59
N THR A 158 -18.78 3.21 -18.48
CA THR A 158 -19.09 2.07 -17.60
C THR A 158 -19.40 2.46 -16.16
N VAL A 159 -18.91 3.61 -15.68
CA VAL A 159 -19.04 4.04 -14.28
C VAL A 159 -19.42 5.53 -14.21
N LYS A 160 -20.36 5.88 -13.32
CA LYS A 160 -20.64 7.29 -13.03
C LYS A 160 -19.44 8.02 -12.43
N PRO A 161 -19.38 9.36 -12.52
CA PRO A 161 -18.35 10.16 -11.86
C PRO A 161 -18.20 9.88 -10.35
N SER A 162 -19.30 9.58 -9.63
CA SER A 162 -19.28 9.23 -8.19
C SER A 162 -18.51 7.94 -7.87
N GLY A 163 -18.36 7.04 -8.85
CA GLY A 163 -17.49 5.87 -8.74
C GLY A 163 -16.11 6.09 -9.33
N TRP A 164 -16.03 6.72 -10.51
CA TRP A 164 -14.74 6.96 -11.18
C TRP A 164 -13.75 7.73 -10.29
N ASN A 165 -14.23 8.74 -9.56
CA ASN A 165 -13.38 9.47 -8.62
C ASN A 165 -12.77 8.56 -7.54
N GLN A 166 -13.51 7.55 -7.08
CA GLN A 166 -13.01 6.59 -6.08
C GLN A 166 -11.93 5.68 -6.67
N LEU A 167 -12.12 5.21 -7.91
CA LEU A 167 -11.18 4.33 -8.60
C LEU A 167 -9.80 4.98 -8.73
N ILE A 168 -9.73 6.20 -9.25
CA ILE A 168 -8.43 6.78 -9.61
C ILE A 168 -7.64 7.24 -8.37
N LYS A 169 -8.30 7.80 -7.36
CA LYS A 169 -7.61 8.24 -6.14
C LYS A 169 -7.08 7.08 -5.32
N LYS A 170 -7.88 6.01 -5.21
CA LYS A 170 -7.46 4.79 -4.51
C LYS A 170 -6.46 3.98 -5.33
N GLY A 171 -6.56 3.96 -6.66
CA GLY A 171 -5.55 3.35 -7.52
C GLY A 171 -4.18 3.99 -7.34
N ALA A 172 -4.11 5.32 -7.33
CA ALA A 172 -2.86 6.05 -7.12
C ALA A 172 -2.20 5.70 -5.77
N ASN A 173 -2.98 5.64 -4.70
CA ASN A 173 -2.42 5.39 -3.36
C ASN A 173 -2.19 3.89 -3.10
N TYR A 174 -3.19 3.05 -3.34
CA TYR A 174 -3.21 1.66 -2.88
C TYR A 174 -2.59 0.68 -3.88
N GLN A 175 -2.33 1.11 -5.11
CA GLN A 175 -1.58 0.31 -6.08
C GLN A 175 -0.21 0.94 -6.37
N ALA A 176 -0.17 2.22 -6.77
CA ALA A 176 1.09 2.85 -7.15
C ALA A 176 1.99 3.16 -5.94
N VAL A 177 1.53 3.98 -4.98
CA VAL A 177 2.33 4.30 -3.77
C VAL A 177 2.60 3.04 -2.96
N TRP A 178 1.60 2.16 -2.78
CA TRP A 178 1.77 0.90 -2.05
C TRP A 178 2.88 -0.01 -2.61
N MET A 179 2.92 -0.22 -3.94
CA MET A 179 3.98 -1.02 -4.54
C MET A 179 5.33 -0.30 -4.44
N TYR A 180 5.34 1.02 -4.60
CA TYR A 180 6.56 1.80 -4.55
C TYR A 180 7.20 1.82 -3.16
N VAL A 181 6.41 1.75 -2.07
CA VAL A 181 6.97 1.55 -0.72
C VAL A 181 7.76 0.24 -0.64
N LEU A 182 7.21 -0.87 -1.16
CA LEU A 182 7.90 -2.16 -1.13
C LEU A 182 9.12 -2.19 -2.05
N HIS A 183 9.06 -1.47 -3.17
CA HIS A 183 10.20 -1.27 -4.07
C HIS A 183 11.39 -0.66 -3.35
N GLU A 184 11.18 0.42 -2.60
CA GLU A 184 12.25 1.07 -1.83
C GLU A 184 12.83 0.16 -0.74
N LEU A 185 12.02 -0.76 -0.17
CA LEU A 185 12.54 -1.76 0.77
C LEU A 185 13.41 -2.80 0.06
N GLU A 186 12.99 -3.33 -1.08
CA GLU A 186 13.83 -4.28 -1.83
C GLU A 186 15.11 -3.60 -2.35
N ASP A 187 15.02 -2.34 -2.82
CA ASP A 187 16.19 -1.56 -3.26
C ASP A 187 17.18 -1.37 -2.11
N ALA A 188 16.69 -1.03 -0.92
CA ALA A 188 17.51 -0.93 0.30
C ALA A 188 18.24 -2.25 0.64
N ILE A 189 17.57 -3.40 0.48
CA ILE A 189 18.20 -4.71 0.66
C ILE A 189 19.28 -4.96 -0.40
N GLY A 190 18.97 -4.65 -1.66
CA GLY A 190 19.89 -4.75 -2.78
C GLY A 190 21.17 -3.92 -2.58
N ASP A 191 21.02 -2.69 -2.10
CA ASP A 191 22.12 -1.79 -1.78
C ASP A 191 22.89 -2.25 -0.54
N CYS A 192 22.20 -2.83 0.45
CA CYS A 192 22.86 -3.37 1.64
C CYS A 192 23.81 -4.50 1.24
N TYR A 193 23.35 -5.45 0.42
CA TYR A 193 24.19 -6.54 -0.10
C TYR A 193 25.29 -6.05 -1.04
N ALA A 194 25.10 -4.92 -1.73
CA ALA A 194 26.14 -4.25 -2.50
C ALA A 194 27.20 -3.56 -1.62
N GLY A 195 26.94 -3.40 -0.32
CA GLY A 195 27.79 -2.71 0.65
C GLY A 195 27.60 -1.20 0.68
N ASP A 196 26.53 -0.67 0.07
CA ASP A 196 26.20 0.76 0.06
C ASP A 196 25.46 1.19 1.34
N ILE A 197 26.16 1.11 2.47
CA ILE A 197 25.58 1.41 3.79
C ILE A 197 25.92 2.82 4.27
N TYR A 198 27.12 3.32 3.94
CA TYR A 198 27.69 4.52 4.57
C TYR A 198 28.03 5.66 3.60
N ALA A 199 27.73 5.55 2.30
CA ALA A 199 28.07 6.58 1.33
C ALA A 199 27.11 6.66 0.14
N ASN A 200 26.47 7.81 -0.12
CA ASN A 200 26.45 8.33 -1.50
C ASN A 200 26.20 9.84 -1.68
N ASP A 201 26.01 10.62 -0.62
CA ASP A 201 25.83 12.08 -0.76
C ASP A 201 26.19 12.93 0.48
N GLY A 202 26.54 12.31 1.59
CA GLY A 202 27.03 13.02 2.77
C GLY A 202 26.78 12.19 4.00
N THR A 203 27.68 12.28 4.96
CA THR A 203 27.51 11.55 6.21
C THR A 203 26.16 11.88 6.84
N PRO A 204 25.39 10.86 7.30
CA PRO A 204 25.94 9.55 7.67
C PRO A 204 25.43 8.32 6.90
N THR A 205 24.71 8.45 5.79
CA THR A 205 24.04 7.29 5.18
C THR A 205 24.40 7.07 3.72
N GLY A 206 24.49 5.79 3.34
CA GLY A 206 24.55 5.33 1.94
C GLY A 206 23.18 5.09 1.33
N GLY A 207 23.18 4.50 0.13
CA GLY A 207 21.97 4.16 -0.61
C GLY A 207 21.00 3.28 0.18
N ALA A 208 21.51 2.27 0.89
CA ALA A 208 20.65 1.32 1.61
C ALA A 208 19.81 1.94 2.73
N PRO A 209 20.38 2.69 3.71
CA PRO A 209 19.55 3.38 4.68
C PRO A 209 18.64 4.44 4.06
N HIS A 210 19.06 5.06 2.94
CA HIS A 210 18.26 6.09 2.28
C HIS A 210 16.99 5.51 1.67
N ALA A 211 17.10 4.47 0.84
CA ALA A 211 15.95 3.78 0.27
C ALA A 211 15.01 3.21 1.37
N TRP A 212 15.57 2.66 2.46
CA TRP A 212 14.72 2.18 3.57
C TRP A 212 13.92 3.30 4.23
N ASP A 213 14.54 4.47 4.43
CA ASP A 213 13.87 5.67 4.94
C ASP A 213 12.86 6.24 3.93
N GLU A 214 13.13 6.17 2.62
CA GLU A 214 12.19 6.57 1.55
C GLU A 214 10.93 5.73 1.63
N GLY A 215 11.05 4.41 1.81
CA GLY A 215 9.91 3.51 2.00
C GLY A 215 9.00 3.96 3.15
N TRP A 216 9.55 4.36 4.31
CA TRP A 216 8.72 4.89 5.39
C TRP A 216 8.14 6.26 5.07
N ALA A 217 8.90 7.14 4.40
CA ALA A 217 8.43 8.46 4.00
C ALA A 217 7.22 8.37 3.05
N PHE A 218 7.22 7.42 2.11
CA PHE A 218 6.10 7.14 1.22
C PHE A 218 4.96 6.37 1.88
N TYR A 219 5.22 5.64 2.97
CA TYR A 219 4.16 5.00 3.75
C TYR A 219 3.39 6.02 4.61
N ALA A 220 4.13 6.88 5.31
CA ALA A 220 3.60 7.77 6.33
C ALA A 220 3.19 9.15 5.80
N GLY A 221 4.01 9.75 4.92
CA GLY A 221 3.82 11.12 4.45
C GLY A 221 4.44 12.19 5.36
N SER A 222 4.44 13.43 4.90
CA SER A 222 4.91 14.63 5.61
C SER A 222 3.84 15.26 6.53
N GLN A 223 2.56 14.95 6.30
CA GLN A 223 1.42 15.50 7.03
C GLN A 223 1.21 14.85 8.40
N VAL A 224 1.76 13.65 8.63
CA VAL A 224 1.64 12.97 9.92
C VAL A 224 2.44 13.70 11.01
N ALA A 225 1.94 13.64 12.24
CA ALA A 225 2.69 14.15 13.38
C ALA A 225 4.04 13.44 13.53
N ALA A 226 4.97 14.10 14.24
CA ALA A 226 6.27 13.51 14.56
C ALA A 226 6.18 12.23 15.41
N THR A 227 5.13 12.05 16.21
CA THR A 227 4.96 10.87 17.07
C THR A 227 3.81 10.01 16.58
N ALA A 228 3.91 8.69 16.72
CA ALA A 228 2.84 7.76 16.34
C ALA A 228 1.50 8.12 17.00
N ALA A 229 1.49 8.49 18.29
CA ALA A 229 0.28 8.88 19.01
C ALA A 229 -0.32 10.20 18.49
N GLY A 230 0.50 11.17 18.08
CA GLY A 230 0.03 12.40 17.44
C GLY A 230 -0.49 12.16 16.02
N ALA A 231 0.08 11.19 15.32
CA ALA A 231 -0.33 10.83 13.96
C ALA A 231 -1.69 10.12 13.88
N VAL A 232 -2.36 9.89 15.02
CA VAL A 232 -3.76 9.44 15.10
C VAL A 232 -4.73 10.62 14.95
N THR A 233 -4.30 11.83 15.31
CA THR A 233 -5.15 13.04 15.29
C THR A 233 -4.91 13.95 14.09
N ASP A 234 -3.77 13.79 13.42
CA ASP A 234 -3.43 14.51 12.21
C ASP A 234 -3.85 13.66 11.00
N ASP A 235 -4.84 14.12 10.23
CA ASP A 235 -5.35 13.41 9.06
C ASP A 235 -4.28 13.45 7.95
N GLY A 236 -3.59 12.33 7.72
CA GLY A 236 -2.67 12.15 6.59
C GLY A 236 -3.41 11.82 5.29
N THR A 237 -2.66 11.55 4.21
CA THR A 237 -3.25 11.12 2.93
C THR A 237 -2.75 9.74 2.46
N LEU A 238 -1.60 9.26 2.96
CA LEU A 238 -0.98 8.00 2.49
C LEU A 238 -1.44 6.78 3.32
N ILE A 239 -0.68 5.69 3.24
CA ILE A 239 -1.06 4.36 3.72
C ILE A 239 -1.18 4.31 5.25
N TRP A 240 -0.40 5.11 5.98
CA TRP A 240 -0.57 5.28 7.43
C TRP A 240 -2.00 5.71 7.79
N GLU A 241 -2.52 6.74 7.12
CA GLU A 241 -3.88 7.24 7.35
C GLU A 241 -4.93 6.19 6.98
N LEU A 242 -4.72 5.46 5.88
CA LEU A 242 -5.58 4.35 5.53
C LEU A 242 -5.65 3.33 6.68
N ALA A 243 -4.50 2.93 7.24
CA ALA A 243 -4.43 2.00 8.35
C ALA A 243 -5.15 2.51 9.60
N GLU A 244 -5.02 3.79 9.95
CA GLU A 244 -5.78 4.40 11.06
C GLU A 244 -7.30 4.30 10.82
N LYS A 245 -7.76 4.71 9.63
CA LYS A 245 -9.18 4.64 9.24
C LYS A 245 -9.74 3.22 9.27
N ARG A 246 -8.96 2.23 8.83
CA ARG A 246 -9.41 0.82 8.79
C ARG A 246 -9.32 0.15 10.15
N GLY A 247 -8.23 0.37 10.90
CA GLY A 247 -8.05 -0.16 12.25
C GLY A 247 -9.19 0.24 13.18
N LYS A 248 -9.60 1.52 13.15
CA LYS A 248 -10.77 1.99 13.89
C LYS A 248 -12.08 1.31 13.46
N GLY A 249 -12.24 1.03 12.16
CA GLY A 249 -13.43 0.42 11.60
C GLY A 249 -13.56 -1.08 11.88
N PHE A 250 -12.45 -1.76 12.19
CA PHE A 250 -12.38 -3.21 12.40
C PHE A 250 -12.03 -3.60 13.83
N ASP A 251 -11.97 -2.61 14.73
CA ASP A 251 -11.58 -2.78 16.13
C ASP A 251 -10.16 -3.37 16.30
N THR A 252 -9.23 -2.96 15.44
CA THR A 252 -7.81 -3.36 15.48
C THR A 252 -6.89 -2.21 15.86
N THR A 253 -7.32 -1.38 16.80
CA THR A 253 -6.54 -0.29 17.37
C THR A 253 -5.67 -0.77 18.54
N HIS A 254 -4.39 -0.41 18.53
CA HIS A 254 -3.44 -0.76 19.60
C HIS A 254 -3.75 0.03 20.88
N SER A 255 -3.35 -0.52 22.03
CA SER A 255 -3.53 0.12 23.35
C SER A 255 -2.90 1.51 23.49
N THR A 256 -1.95 1.87 22.61
CA THR A 256 -1.30 3.19 22.59
C THR A 256 -2.03 4.23 21.74
N GLY A 257 -3.10 3.86 21.03
CA GLY A 257 -3.91 4.77 20.22
C GLY A 257 -3.93 4.49 18.71
N PRO A 258 -2.79 4.27 18.03
CA PRO A 258 -2.77 4.00 16.59
C PRO A 258 -3.32 2.63 16.20
N ALA A 259 -3.60 2.42 14.91
CA ALA A 259 -3.86 1.11 14.35
C ALA A 259 -2.74 0.11 14.69
N THR A 260 -3.12 -1.13 15.00
CA THR A 260 -2.16 -2.19 15.39
C THR A 260 -1.12 -2.44 14.30
N VAL A 261 -1.53 -2.38 13.03
CA VAL A 261 -0.63 -2.54 11.89
C VAL A 261 0.40 -1.40 11.81
N ASN A 262 0.02 -0.15 12.09
CA ASN A 262 0.93 0.98 12.12
C ASN A 262 1.98 0.84 13.23
N VAL A 263 1.57 0.36 14.41
CA VAL A 263 2.51 0.07 15.51
C VAL A 263 3.48 -1.05 15.14
N LYS A 264 2.99 -2.14 14.54
CA LYS A 264 3.81 -3.28 14.09
C LYS A 264 4.78 -2.87 12.99
N LEU A 265 4.32 -2.09 12.01
CA LEU A 265 5.14 -1.58 10.92
C LEU A 265 6.22 -0.63 11.43
N LEU A 266 5.88 0.33 12.30
CA LEU A 266 6.85 1.23 12.90
C LEU A 266 8.00 0.46 13.59
N ALA A 267 7.67 -0.58 14.36
CA ALA A 267 8.67 -1.41 15.01
C ALA A 267 9.59 -2.12 13.99
N LYS A 268 9.03 -2.67 12.91
CA LYS A 268 9.79 -3.36 11.85
C LYS A 268 10.66 -2.41 11.04
N PHE A 269 10.17 -1.21 10.72
CA PHE A 269 10.96 -0.21 10.01
C PHE A 269 12.14 0.28 10.86
N ILE A 270 11.93 0.50 12.17
CA ILE A 270 13.02 0.81 13.11
C ILE A 270 14.05 -0.33 13.13
N GLU A 271 13.59 -1.57 13.25
CA GLU A 271 14.45 -2.75 13.27
C GLU A 271 15.28 -2.88 11.97
N GLY A 272 14.63 -2.80 10.81
CA GLY A 272 15.29 -2.94 9.51
C GLY A 272 16.32 -1.84 9.26
N ARG A 273 16.01 -0.58 9.60
CA ARG A 273 16.98 0.52 9.56
C ARG A 273 18.23 0.20 10.38
N ASP A 274 18.04 -0.24 11.62
CA ASP A 274 19.15 -0.52 12.53
C ASP A 274 19.98 -1.73 12.06
N LEU A 275 19.34 -2.74 11.46
CA LEU A 275 20.00 -3.89 10.85
C LEU A 275 20.81 -3.48 9.61
N ILE A 276 20.24 -2.67 8.71
CA ILE A 276 20.93 -2.15 7.51
C ILE A 276 22.15 -1.33 7.91
N ILE A 277 22.01 -0.40 8.86
CA ILE A 277 23.13 0.40 9.39
C ILE A 277 24.22 -0.49 10.01
N ALA A 278 23.84 -1.64 10.58
CA ALA A 278 24.77 -2.62 11.12
C ALA A 278 25.36 -3.58 10.06
N GLY A 279 24.96 -3.46 8.79
CA GLY A 279 25.36 -4.35 7.70
C GLY A 279 24.77 -5.75 7.77
N LYS A 280 23.66 -5.92 8.48
CA LYS A 280 22.93 -7.18 8.68
C LYS A 280 21.84 -7.36 7.63
N CYS A 281 22.26 -7.44 6.37
CA CYS A 281 21.36 -7.41 5.22
C CYS A 281 20.39 -8.59 5.18
N ALA A 282 20.84 -9.79 5.55
CA ALA A 282 19.99 -10.98 5.58
C ALA A 282 18.91 -10.90 6.67
N GLU A 283 19.24 -10.35 7.83
CA GLU A 283 18.24 -10.09 8.86
C GLU A 283 17.26 -8.99 8.45
N ALA A 284 17.73 -7.93 7.78
CA ALA A 284 16.85 -6.88 7.26
C ALA A 284 15.92 -7.41 6.15
N GLU A 285 16.44 -8.23 5.23
CA GLU A 285 15.67 -8.88 4.16
C GLU A 285 14.50 -9.70 4.71
N SER A 286 14.72 -10.41 5.83
CA SER A 286 13.69 -11.21 6.50
C SER A 286 12.51 -10.40 7.04
N LEU A 287 12.61 -9.06 7.08
CA LEU A 287 11.54 -8.18 7.52
C LEU A 287 10.59 -7.74 6.40
N VAL A 288 10.98 -7.88 5.12
CA VAL A 288 10.21 -7.41 3.97
C VAL A 288 8.85 -8.13 3.88
N ASP A 289 8.83 -9.46 4.00
CA ASP A 289 7.59 -10.25 3.97
C ASP A 289 6.64 -9.90 5.14
N PRO A 290 7.10 -9.85 6.41
CA PRO A 290 6.28 -9.35 7.51
C PRO A 290 5.78 -7.91 7.34
N ILE A 291 6.55 -7.03 6.70
CA ILE A 291 6.11 -5.67 6.38
C ILE A 291 5.01 -5.71 5.33
N ARG A 292 5.20 -6.44 4.23
CA ARG A 292 4.17 -6.66 3.19
C ARG A 292 2.86 -7.15 3.80
N ALA A 293 2.92 -8.19 4.63
CA ALA A 293 1.73 -8.76 5.26
C ALA A 293 0.94 -7.69 6.04
N GLN A 294 1.63 -6.89 6.86
CA GLN A 294 0.98 -5.82 7.64
C GLN A 294 0.47 -4.67 6.77
N MET A 295 1.15 -4.34 5.66
CA MET A 295 0.68 -3.37 4.67
C MET A 295 -0.54 -3.86 3.88
N THR A 296 -0.73 -5.18 3.75
CA THR A 296 -1.89 -5.80 3.07
C THR A 296 -3.16 -5.75 3.92
N VAL A 297 -3.06 -5.83 5.25
CA VAL A 297 -4.20 -5.79 6.18
C VAL A 297 -5.18 -4.64 5.91
N PRO A 298 -4.78 -3.36 5.82
CA PRO A 298 -5.72 -2.27 5.56
C PRO A 298 -6.39 -2.36 4.18
N LEU A 299 -5.75 -3.00 3.19
CA LEU A 299 -6.37 -3.25 1.89
C LEU A 299 -7.50 -4.29 2.02
N VAL A 300 -7.23 -5.40 2.72
CA VAL A 300 -8.23 -6.44 3.03
C VAL A 300 -9.40 -5.87 3.81
N GLN A 301 -9.12 -5.08 4.86
CA GLN A 301 -10.15 -4.38 5.64
C GLN A 301 -10.97 -3.43 4.76
N GLY A 302 -10.32 -2.70 3.85
CA GLY A 302 -11.00 -1.86 2.86
C GLY A 302 -11.94 -2.64 1.95
N THR A 303 -11.45 -3.74 1.37
CA THR A 303 -12.23 -4.65 0.52
C THR A 303 -13.48 -5.15 1.26
N LEU A 304 -13.33 -5.64 2.50
CA LEU A 304 -14.44 -6.16 3.29
C LEU A 304 -15.47 -5.09 3.66
N ASN A 305 -15.01 -3.92 4.13
CA ASN A 305 -15.90 -2.81 4.51
C ASN A 305 -16.79 -2.40 3.33
N TYR A 306 -16.20 -2.22 2.15
CA TYR A 306 -16.94 -1.74 1.00
C TYR A 306 -17.72 -2.84 0.27
N ALA A 307 -17.26 -4.08 0.32
CA ALA A 307 -18.08 -5.22 -0.06
C ALA A 307 -19.38 -5.25 0.76
N LEU A 308 -19.31 -5.03 2.08
CA LEU A 308 -20.50 -4.98 2.94
C LEU A 308 -21.43 -3.82 2.56
N LYS A 309 -20.87 -2.62 2.38
CA LYS A 309 -21.64 -1.42 1.99
C LYS A 309 -22.28 -1.53 0.61
N ALA A 310 -21.70 -2.31 -0.30
CA ALA A 310 -22.21 -2.51 -1.65
C ALA A 310 -23.13 -3.74 -1.81
N ALA A 311 -23.18 -4.66 -0.84
CA ALA A 311 -23.83 -5.97 -1.03
C ALA A 311 -25.16 -6.18 -0.33
N ASP A 312 -25.31 -5.76 0.93
CA ASP A 312 -26.31 -6.35 1.82
C ASP A 312 -27.57 -5.47 1.97
N PRO A 313 -28.66 -5.71 1.21
CA PRO A 313 -29.87 -4.90 1.30
C PRO A 313 -30.58 -5.00 2.66
N ALA A 314 -30.27 -6.02 3.47
CA ALA A 314 -30.82 -6.17 4.82
C ALA A 314 -29.98 -5.47 5.88
N ASN A 315 -28.75 -5.03 5.54
CA ASN A 315 -27.93 -4.21 6.40
C ASN A 315 -28.28 -2.73 6.20
N ALA A 316 -28.64 -2.05 7.30
CA ALA A 316 -28.98 -0.63 7.27
C ALA A 316 -27.84 0.27 6.78
N ILE A 317 -26.60 -0.22 6.71
CA ILE A 317 -25.44 0.53 6.20
C ILE A 317 -25.22 0.36 4.70
N SER A 318 -25.94 -0.54 4.02
CA SER A 318 -25.75 -0.76 2.59
C SER A 318 -26.29 0.41 1.78
N ALA A 319 -25.46 0.90 0.86
CA ALA A 319 -25.82 1.95 -0.08
C ALA A 319 -26.58 1.40 -1.31
N CYS A 320 -26.52 0.08 -1.55
CA CYS A 320 -27.06 -0.56 -2.75
C CYS A 320 -28.42 -1.25 -2.55
N VAL A 321 -29.09 -1.04 -1.42
CA VAL A 321 -30.34 -1.74 -1.02
C VAL A 321 -31.42 -1.69 -2.13
N VAL A 322 -31.50 -0.57 -2.85
CA VAL A 322 -32.49 -0.31 -3.91
C VAL A 322 -31.95 -0.46 -5.33
N ASP A 323 -30.72 -0.96 -5.47
CA ASP A 323 -29.96 -1.01 -6.71
C ASP A 323 -29.66 -2.44 -7.20
N ALA A 324 -30.34 -3.44 -6.61
CA ALA A 324 -30.23 -4.82 -7.05
C ALA A 324 -30.45 -4.97 -8.57
N GLY A 325 -29.50 -5.62 -9.25
CA GLY A 325 -29.53 -5.86 -10.69
C GLY A 325 -29.20 -4.64 -11.56
N LYS A 326 -28.81 -3.51 -10.97
CA LYS A 326 -28.33 -2.33 -11.70
C LYS A 326 -26.82 -2.37 -11.85
N ASN A 327 -26.32 -1.85 -12.97
CA ASN A 327 -24.88 -1.66 -13.18
C ASN A 327 -24.43 -0.28 -12.69
N ALA A 328 -23.12 -0.01 -12.75
CA ALA A 328 -22.53 1.22 -12.24
C ALA A 328 -23.00 2.52 -12.95
N MET A 329 -23.65 2.43 -14.12
CA MET A 329 -24.27 3.58 -14.79
C MET A 329 -25.71 3.83 -14.36
N THR A 330 -26.39 2.84 -13.78
CA THR A 330 -27.83 2.89 -13.50
C THR A 330 -28.17 2.85 -12.00
N ALA A 331 -27.25 2.39 -11.16
CA ALA A 331 -27.36 2.42 -9.70
C ALA A 331 -27.29 3.85 -9.13
N SER A 332 -27.72 4.04 -7.87
CA SER A 332 -27.59 5.32 -7.15
C SER A 332 -26.13 5.74 -6.97
N ASP A 333 -25.87 7.03 -6.80
CA ASP A 333 -24.50 7.53 -6.70
C ASP A 333 -23.77 6.97 -5.46
N ASP A 334 -24.45 6.85 -4.33
CA ASP A 334 -23.93 6.23 -3.09
C ASP A 334 -23.57 4.75 -3.28
N CYS A 335 -24.40 4.01 -4.02
CA CYS A 335 -24.12 2.61 -4.35
C CYS A 335 -22.89 2.49 -5.25
N VAL A 336 -22.82 3.33 -6.29
CA VAL A 336 -21.69 3.34 -7.23
C VAL A 336 -20.40 3.75 -6.54
N GLU A 337 -20.45 4.71 -5.61
CA GLU A 337 -19.32 5.09 -4.77
C GLU A 337 -18.82 3.90 -3.95
N SER A 338 -19.73 3.24 -3.20
CA SER A 338 -19.37 2.11 -2.33
C SER A 338 -18.84 0.91 -3.13
N TRP A 339 -19.40 0.64 -4.30
CA TRP A 339 -18.95 -0.44 -5.17
C TRP A 339 -17.60 -0.12 -5.81
N ALA A 340 -17.39 1.11 -6.28
CA ALA A 340 -16.10 1.55 -6.81
C ALA A 340 -14.99 1.51 -5.75
N ASP A 341 -15.31 1.88 -4.51
CA ASP A 341 -14.41 1.70 -3.38
C ASP A 341 -14.06 0.22 -3.17
N ALA A 342 -15.05 -0.66 -3.17
CA ALA A 342 -14.84 -2.10 -3.03
C ALA A 342 -13.91 -2.63 -4.14
N TRP A 343 -14.15 -2.20 -5.38
CA TRP A 343 -13.31 -2.58 -6.52
C TRP A 343 -11.88 -2.07 -6.38
N ALA A 344 -11.69 -0.79 -6.03
CA ALA A 344 -10.36 -0.21 -5.93
C ALA A 344 -9.49 -0.88 -4.85
N PHE A 345 -10.08 -1.24 -3.70
CA PHE A 345 -9.39 -2.03 -2.69
C PHE A 345 -9.12 -3.46 -3.15
N ALA A 346 -10.11 -4.13 -3.76
CA ALA A 346 -9.94 -5.49 -4.26
C ALA A 346 -8.84 -5.55 -5.32
N ALA A 347 -8.83 -4.64 -6.30
CA ALA A 347 -7.82 -4.57 -7.35
C ALA A 347 -6.39 -4.48 -6.78
N ALA A 348 -6.20 -3.79 -5.67
CA ALA A 348 -4.89 -3.67 -5.03
C ALA A 348 -4.38 -4.97 -4.38
N VAL A 349 -5.27 -5.86 -3.92
CA VAL A 349 -4.90 -7.09 -3.19
C VAL A 349 -5.11 -8.37 -4.00
N LEU A 350 -5.94 -8.33 -5.05
CA LEU A 350 -6.30 -9.49 -5.87
C LEU A 350 -5.10 -10.27 -6.42
N PRO A 351 -3.99 -9.65 -6.88
CA PRO A 351 -2.81 -10.40 -7.29
C PRO A 351 -2.20 -11.26 -6.18
N GLN A 352 -2.14 -10.76 -4.95
CA GLN A 352 -1.65 -11.53 -3.78
C GLN A 352 -2.64 -12.65 -3.42
N VAL A 353 -3.94 -12.38 -3.47
CA VAL A 353 -4.96 -13.42 -3.25
C VAL A 353 -4.83 -14.51 -4.30
N ALA A 354 -4.62 -14.15 -5.57
CA ALA A 354 -4.55 -15.09 -6.67
C ALA A 354 -3.29 -15.96 -6.65
N GLU A 355 -2.19 -15.45 -6.10
CA GLU A 355 -0.99 -16.23 -5.80
C GLU A 355 -1.28 -17.33 -4.77
N CYS A 356 -2.11 -17.03 -3.77
CA CYS A 356 -2.53 -17.98 -2.74
C CYS A 356 -3.61 -18.96 -3.22
N ASP A 357 -4.67 -18.44 -3.83
CA ASP A 357 -5.81 -19.17 -4.37
C ASP A 357 -6.47 -18.36 -5.50
N TRP A 358 -6.26 -18.82 -6.73
CA TRP A 358 -6.84 -18.20 -7.91
C TRP A 358 -8.38 -18.20 -7.91
N GLY A 359 -9.00 -19.27 -7.41
CA GLY A 359 -10.46 -19.38 -7.35
C GLY A 359 -11.08 -18.42 -6.33
N ALA A 360 -10.38 -18.17 -5.21
CA ALA A 360 -10.75 -17.13 -4.26
C ALA A 360 -10.68 -15.74 -4.91
N ALA A 361 -9.60 -15.45 -5.65
CA ALA A 361 -9.46 -14.19 -6.38
C ALA A 361 -10.56 -14.01 -7.45
N GLU A 362 -10.90 -15.06 -8.20
CA GLU A 362 -12.02 -15.05 -9.15
C GLU A 362 -13.35 -14.76 -8.45
N THR A 363 -13.60 -15.36 -7.29
CA THR A 363 -14.82 -15.14 -6.49
C THR A 363 -14.92 -13.69 -6.02
N ILE A 364 -13.83 -13.12 -5.51
CA ILE A 364 -13.79 -11.71 -5.08
C ILE A 364 -14.01 -10.80 -6.29
N ARG A 365 -13.30 -11.03 -7.39
CA ARG A 365 -13.39 -10.21 -8.61
C ARG A 365 -14.79 -10.27 -9.23
N TYR A 366 -15.40 -11.45 -9.30
CA TYR A 366 -16.78 -11.65 -9.79
C TYR A 366 -17.79 -10.78 -9.05
N ASN A 367 -17.59 -10.61 -7.74
CA ASN A 367 -18.45 -9.83 -6.89
C ASN A 367 -18.16 -8.32 -6.92
N LEU A 368 -16.88 -7.95 -7.01
CA LEU A 368 -16.45 -6.57 -6.72
C LEU A 368 -16.03 -5.77 -7.95
N ASP A 369 -15.77 -6.37 -9.10
CA ASP A 369 -15.44 -5.60 -10.32
C ASP A 369 -16.54 -4.59 -10.62
N ILE A 370 -16.16 -3.32 -10.78
CA ILE A 370 -17.07 -2.21 -11.06
C ILE A 370 -17.80 -2.38 -12.41
N GLU A 371 -17.27 -3.22 -13.30
CA GLU A 371 -17.88 -3.55 -14.59
C GLU A 371 -18.74 -4.83 -14.53
N ALA A 372 -18.90 -5.45 -13.36
CA ALA A 372 -19.81 -6.59 -13.21
C ALA A 372 -21.27 -6.17 -13.48
N ALA A 373 -22.15 -7.15 -13.72
CA ALA A 373 -23.53 -6.89 -14.09
C ALA A 373 -24.37 -6.24 -12.96
N ALA A 374 -23.98 -6.48 -11.70
CA ALA A 374 -24.64 -5.97 -10.51
C ALA A 374 -23.65 -5.91 -9.33
N PRO A 375 -23.85 -5.00 -8.36
CA PRO A 375 -22.99 -4.89 -7.19
C PRO A 375 -23.08 -6.16 -6.33
N VAL A 376 -21.92 -6.75 -6.02
CA VAL A 376 -21.72 -7.86 -5.07
C VAL A 376 -22.79 -8.95 -5.18
N GLN A 377 -22.95 -9.48 -6.39
CA GLN A 377 -24.04 -10.40 -6.75
C GLN A 377 -24.12 -11.67 -5.89
N GLY A 378 -22.99 -12.22 -5.46
CA GLY A 378 -22.88 -13.36 -4.55
C GLY A 378 -23.04 -13.00 -3.06
N GLY A 379 -23.20 -11.71 -2.75
CA GLY A 379 -23.34 -11.19 -1.40
C GLY A 379 -22.01 -11.05 -0.65
N PHE A 380 -22.04 -10.27 0.43
CA PHE A 380 -20.87 -9.96 1.25
C PHE A 380 -20.12 -11.21 1.74
N TYR A 381 -20.83 -12.23 2.22
CA TYR A 381 -20.20 -13.44 2.76
C TYR A 381 -19.47 -14.28 1.72
N SER A 382 -19.83 -14.18 0.44
CA SER A 382 -19.06 -14.81 -0.65
C SER A 382 -17.68 -14.18 -0.79
N VAL A 383 -17.60 -12.84 -0.71
CA VAL A 383 -16.33 -12.11 -0.72
C VAL A 383 -15.54 -12.36 0.55
N LYS A 384 -16.19 -12.26 1.71
CA LYS A 384 -15.56 -12.44 3.02
C LYS A 384 -14.92 -13.82 3.15
N SER A 385 -15.65 -14.89 2.85
CA SER A 385 -15.13 -16.25 2.97
C SER A 385 -13.96 -16.50 2.00
N ALA A 386 -14.05 -15.95 0.78
CA ALA A 386 -12.99 -16.12 -0.22
C ALA A 386 -11.70 -15.38 0.17
N ILE A 387 -11.77 -14.16 0.70
CA ILE A 387 -10.55 -13.45 1.11
C ILE A 387 -9.96 -14.05 2.39
N GLU A 388 -10.79 -14.48 3.34
CA GLU A 388 -10.35 -15.10 4.61
C GLU A 388 -9.65 -16.44 4.41
N SER A 389 -10.05 -17.22 3.40
CA SER A 389 -9.39 -18.49 3.09
C SER A 389 -7.92 -18.32 2.66
N THR A 390 -7.48 -17.08 2.35
CA THR A 390 -6.10 -16.79 1.94
C THR A 390 -5.22 -16.20 3.04
N TYR A 391 -5.76 -15.89 4.22
CA TYR A 391 -5.03 -15.16 5.27
C TYR A 391 -3.71 -15.82 5.68
N ARG A 392 -3.72 -17.14 5.89
CA ARG A 392 -2.50 -17.90 6.22
C ARG A 392 -1.40 -17.76 5.17
N CYS A 393 -1.75 -17.83 3.88
CA CYS A 393 -0.80 -17.66 2.79
C CYS A 393 -0.32 -16.20 2.65
N LEU A 394 -1.21 -15.23 2.87
CA LEU A 394 -0.87 -13.81 2.91
C LEU A 394 0.00 -13.41 4.13
N GLY A 395 0.18 -14.32 5.10
CA GLY A 395 0.94 -14.07 6.32
C GLY A 395 0.23 -13.15 7.32
N ILE A 396 -1.11 -13.09 7.25
CA ILE A 396 -1.95 -12.29 8.15
C ILE A 396 -2.89 -13.20 8.94
N THR A 397 -3.37 -12.71 10.07
CA THR A 397 -4.30 -13.43 10.95
C THR A 397 -5.67 -12.76 10.98
N CYS A 398 -6.68 -13.49 11.43
CA CYS A 398 -7.97 -12.96 11.84
C CYS A 398 -7.86 -11.84 12.86
N ALA A 399 -6.89 -11.93 13.78
CA ALA A 399 -6.64 -10.89 14.77
C ALA A 399 -6.03 -9.62 14.14
N ASP A 400 -5.23 -9.75 13.09
CA ASP A 400 -4.71 -8.58 12.35
C ASP A 400 -5.84 -7.83 11.63
N VAL A 401 -6.76 -8.58 10.99
CA VAL A 401 -7.85 -7.99 10.22
C VAL A 401 -9.00 -7.51 11.10
N GLY A 402 -9.33 -8.23 12.17
CA GLY A 402 -10.46 -7.93 13.05
C GLY A 402 -11.81 -8.18 12.39
N ALA A 403 -12.83 -7.44 12.80
CA ALA A 403 -14.18 -7.57 12.28
C ALA A 403 -14.89 -6.23 12.16
N TYR A 404 -15.56 -6.00 11.03
CA TYR A 404 -16.40 -4.82 10.90
C TYR A 404 -17.66 -4.96 11.78
N PRO A 405 -18.14 -3.87 12.42
CA PRO A 405 -19.34 -3.89 13.26
C PRO A 405 -20.53 -4.58 12.58
N GLY A 406 -21.14 -5.53 13.29
CA GLY A 406 -22.30 -6.29 12.80
C GLY A 406 -21.94 -7.49 11.91
N THR A 407 -20.65 -7.76 11.68
CA THR A 407 -20.18 -8.98 11.00
C THR A 407 -19.59 -9.97 12.00
N MET A 408 -19.50 -11.25 11.61
CA MET A 408 -18.78 -12.24 12.41
C MET A 408 -17.27 -12.08 12.22
N PRO A 409 -16.46 -12.12 13.30
CA PRO A 409 -15.02 -12.28 13.16
C PRO A 409 -14.71 -13.60 12.47
N CYS A 410 -13.60 -13.65 11.74
CA CYS A 410 -13.12 -14.93 11.23
C CYS A 410 -12.50 -15.78 12.34
N SER A 411 -12.43 -17.07 12.10
CA SER A 411 -11.79 -18.05 12.97
C SER A 411 -10.52 -18.56 12.31
N GLU A 412 -9.43 -18.63 13.07
CA GLU A 412 -8.28 -19.41 12.65
C GLU A 412 -8.67 -20.89 12.62
N PRO A 413 -8.17 -21.69 11.65
CA PRO A 413 -8.22 -23.14 11.79
C PRO A 413 -7.44 -23.52 13.05
N ASP A 414 -8.03 -24.34 13.92
CA ASP A 414 -7.33 -24.85 15.10
C ASP A 414 -6.07 -25.61 14.62
N ASP A 415 -4.89 -25.29 15.18
CA ASP A 415 -3.62 -25.98 14.90
C ASP A 415 -3.59 -27.42 15.48
N ASP A 416 -4.74 -28.00 15.84
CA ASP A 416 -4.89 -29.24 16.63
C ASP A 416 -5.15 -30.51 15.78
N ASP A 417 -4.88 -30.51 14.47
CA ASP A 417 -4.92 -31.72 13.63
C ASP A 417 -3.52 -32.34 13.42
N ASP A 418 -2.62 -32.21 14.40
CA ASP A 418 -1.39 -33.03 14.50
C ASP A 418 -1.75 -34.39 15.17
N ASP A 419 -1.98 -35.40 14.33
CA ASP A 419 -1.63 -36.82 14.53
C ASP A 419 -1.71 -37.39 15.97
N ASP A 420 -2.87 -37.87 16.40
CA ASP A 420 -3.02 -38.79 17.54
C ASP A 420 -4.00 -39.96 17.22
N ASP A 421 -3.95 -40.48 15.98
CA ASP A 421 -4.72 -41.66 15.53
C ASP A 421 -3.82 -42.89 15.29
N ASP A 422 -2.73 -43.02 16.06
CA ASP A 422 -1.86 -44.21 16.09
C ASP A 422 -1.57 -44.63 17.55
N ASP A 423 -2.57 -45.18 18.24
CA ASP A 423 -2.34 -46.13 19.36
C ASP A 423 -3.67 -46.76 19.82
N ASP A 424 -4.28 -47.62 18.99
CA ASP A 424 -5.29 -48.58 19.48
C ASP A 424 -5.48 -49.78 18.54
N LEU A 425 -4.39 -50.46 18.17
CA LEU A 425 -4.47 -51.80 17.55
C LEU A 425 -3.33 -52.74 18.01
N LEU A 426 -3.22 -52.99 19.31
CA LEU A 426 -2.70 -54.27 19.83
C LEU A 426 -3.30 -54.56 21.22
N ASP A 427 -4.49 -55.15 21.24
CA ASP A 427 -4.84 -56.27 22.14
C ASP A 427 -6.23 -56.82 21.79
N GLY A 428 -6.26 -58.02 21.21
CA GLY A 428 -7.49 -58.75 20.86
C GLY A 428 -7.23 -59.97 19.99
#